data_AF-A0A355DZT0-F1
#
_entry.id   AF-A0A355DZT0-F1
#
_cell.length_a   1.000
_cell.length_b   1.000
_cell.length_c   1.000
_cell.angle_alpha   90.00
_cell.angle_beta   90.00
_cell.angle_gamma   90.00
#
_symmetry.space_group_name_H-M   'P 1'
#
loop_
_entity.id
_entity.type
_entity.pdbx_description
1 polymer ?
#
loop_
_entity_poly.entity_id
_entity_poly.type
_entity_poly.pdbx_seq_one_letter_code
_entity_poly.pdbx_strand_id
1 'polypeptide(L)'
;MDLEGFKASARGHYWYGGLLDWRTWVLTPWRLFIEGRSSFSFIGPVFLAFLPLTLFAAESPFPFGWVLAVFGASYLGWSAQSSMIRLLIPALPLFCLYTAQSLDRLGKRWGGWLPWTAVLVVLWNVSWNAAMLNEKEVPSVVFGYETQPAYLSRPHHGYPVPFSQLAWYAARLPESSRILVLGDERRYPIPRDTLTFTSFDRNFFLEALAAAGSTEGLREALARKGVTHILFTAPEAERLLGAKLGALPADRIELLAAFWRDRLEELERDRHGGTLYRLRDAGERTAVPPGVRPSPPPIVELALRRR
;
A
#
# COMPACT_ATOMS: atom_id res chain seq x y z
N MET A 1 -11.98 -2.23 -12.90
CA MET A 1 -11.62 -3.17 -11.83
C MET A 1 -12.62 -2.95 -10.69
N ASP A 2 -13.42 -3.96 -10.37
CA ASP A 2 -14.45 -3.87 -9.31
C ASP A 2 -13.76 -3.76 -7.93
N LEU A 3 -14.31 -2.93 -7.05
CA LEU A 3 -13.95 -2.83 -5.62
C LEU A 3 -13.89 -4.21 -4.96
N GLU A 4 -14.71 -5.16 -5.39
CA GLU A 4 -14.71 -6.57 -4.96
C GLU A 4 -13.39 -7.28 -5.31
N GLY A 5 -12.83 -7.05 -6.50
CA GLY A 5 -11.53 -7.62 -6.91
C GLY A 5 -10.36 -7.03 -6.12
N PHE A 6 -10.41 -5.71 -5.84
CA PHE A 6 -9.44 -5.07 -4.96
C PHE A 6 -9.55 -5.60 -3.51
N LYS A 7 -10.78 -5.73 -2.98
CA LYS A 7 -11.07 -6.34 -1.67
C LYS A 7 -10.62 -7.80 -1.62
N ALA A 8 -10.79 -8.57 -2.69
CA ALA A 8 -10.32 -9.96 -2.75
C ALA A 8 -8.78 -10.04 -2.72
N SER A 9 -8.07 -9.15 -3.41
CA SER A 9 -6.60 -9.07 -3.32
C SER A 9 -6.12 -8.55 -1.95
N ALA A 10 -6.89 -7.66 -1.32
CA ALA A 10 -6.66 -7.14 0.03
C ALA A 10 -7.06 -8.14 1.14
N ARG A 11 -7.75 -9.24 0.82
CA ARG A 11 -8.01 -10.33 1.78
C ARG A 11 -6.84 -11.32 1.88
N GLY A 12 -5.88 -11.27 0.97
CA GLY A 12 -4.66 -12.11 0.97
C GLY A 12 -3.53 -11.61 1.88
N HIS A 13 -3.87 -10.85 2.93
CA HIS A 13 -2.89 -10.29 3.87
C HIS A 13 -2.49 -11.33 4.91
N TYR A 14 -1.56 -12.23 4.55
CA TYR A 14 -0.72 -12.88 5.55
C TYR A 14 0.32 -11.87 6.05
N TRP A 15 -0.15 -10.87 6.81
CA TRP A 15 0.69 -9.89 7.47
C TRP A 15 0.33 -9.81 8.94
N TYR A 16 1.31 -10.13 9.78
CA TYR A 16 1.28 -9.90 11.20
C TYR A 16 2.32 -8.84 11.53
N GLY A 17 1.87 -7.75 12.15
CA GLY A 17 2.76 -6.84 12.85
C GLY A 17 3.06 -7.40 14.24
N GLY A 18 4.34 -7.55 14.60
CA GLY A 18 4.76 -8.03 15.92
C GLY A 18 5.13 -9.51 15.98
N LEU A 19 5.38 -9.99 17.21
CA LEU A 19 5.80 -11.36 17.48
C LEU A 19 4.68 -12.35 17.13
N LEU A 20 5.02 -13.31 16.27
CA LEU A 20 4.12 -14.42 15.95
C LEU A 20 4.01 -15.38 17.13
N ASP A 21 2.82 -15.96 17.32
CA ASP A 21 2.71 -17.13 18.18
C ASP A 21 3.59 -18.26 17.63
N TRP A 22 4.09 -19.15 18.50
CA TRP A 22 5.07 -20.16 18.10
C TRP A 22 4.56 -21.10 16.99
N ARG A 23 3.26 -21.43 16.97
CA ARG A 23 2.67 -22.32 15.95
C ARG A 23 2.66 -21.62 14.60
N THR A 24 2.20 -20.38 14.61
CA THR A 24 2.17 -19.50 13.44
C THR A 24 3.58 -19.26 12.92
N TRP A 25 4.55 -19.04 13.81
CA TRP A 25 5.95 -18.86 13.45
C TRP A 25 6.53 -20.09 12.72
N VAL A 26 6.38 -21.30 13.29
CA VAL A 26 6.85 -22.54 12.66
C VAL A 26 6.17 -22.81 11.32
N LEU A 27 4.86 -22.55 11.22
CA LEU A 27 4.08 -22.78 10.01
C LEU A 27 4.19 -21.64 8.98
N THR A 28 4.92 -20.56 9.29
CA THR A 28 4.99 -19.36 8.43
C THR A 28 5.46 -19.66 7.01
N PRO A 29 6.52 -20.46 6.76
CA PRO A 29 6.90 -20.84 5.39
C PRO A 29 5.74 -21.44 4.56
N TRP A 30 5.00 -22.37 5.16
CA TRP A 30 3.88 -23.05 4.50
C TRP A 30 2.71 -22.11 4.26
N ARG A 31 2.36 -21.31 5.27
CA ARG A 31 1.27 -20.34 5.16
C ARG A 31 1.58 -19.26 4.12
N LEU A 32 2.81 -18.76 4.04
CA LEU A 32 3.23 -17.82 3.00
C LEU A 32 3.15 -18.39 1.58
N PHE A 33 3.30 -19.70 1.41
CA PHE A 33 3.11 -20.32 0.09
C PHE A 33 1.64 -20.58 -0.24
N ILE A 34 0.89 -21.11 0.72
CA ILE A 34 -0.51 -21.51 0.52
C ILE A 34 -1.43 -20.29 0.47
N GLU A 35 -1.26 -19.36 1.40
CA GLU A 35 -2.12 -18.18 1.60
C GLU A 35 -1.53 -16.92 0.94
N GLY A 36 -0.24 -16.92 0.64
CA GLY A 36 0.42 -15.83 -0.08
C GLY A 36 -0.16 -15.67 -1.49
N ARG A 37 -0.79 -14.52 -1.72
CA ARG A 37 -1.44 -14.18 -3.01
C ARG A 37 -1.11 -12.78 -3.50
N SER A 38 -0.22 -12.05 -2.81
CA SER A 38 0.15 -10.68 -3.17
C SER A 38 1.66 -10.51 -3.23
N SER A 39 2.11 -9.42 -3.85
CA SER A 39 3.53 -9.01 -3.83
C SER A 39 4.12 -8.80 -2.43
N PHE A 40 3.29 -8.72 -1.38
CA PHE A 40 3.72 -8.58 0.01
C PHE A 40 3.81 -9.91 0.76
N SER A 41 3.13 -10.95 0.26
CA SER A 41 2.90 -12.21 1.00
C SER A 41 3.28 -13.48 0.23
N PHE A 42 3.65 -13.41 -1.04
CA PHE A 42 4.05 -14.58 -1.82
C PHE A 42 5.58 -14.78 -1.84
N ILE A 43 6.05 -15.91 -1.29
CA ILE A 43 7.48 -16.27 -1.23
C ILE A 43 7.93 -17.14 -2.42
N GLY A 44 6.96 -17.77 -3.11
CA GLY A 44 7.22 -18.67 -4.22
C GLY A 44 7.53 -20.12 -3.82
N PRO A 45 7.47 -21.05 -4.80
CA PRO A 45 7.67 -22.48 -4.55
C PRO A 45 9.12 -22.84 -4.24
N VAL A 46 10.10 -22.06 -4.69
CA VAL A 46 11.54 -22.34 -4.56
C VAL A 46 11.93 -22.52 -3.10
N PHE A 47 11.48 -21.60 -2.22
CA PHE A 47 11.86 -21.64 -0.82
C PHE A 47 11.39 -22.93 -0.14
N LEU A 48 10.12 -23.31 -0.31
CA LEU A 48 9.58 -24.52 0.31
C LEU A 48 10.09 -25.81 -0.32
N ALA A 49 10.20 -25.86 -1.65
CA ALA A 49 10.64 -27.05 -2.37
C ALA A 49 12.05 -27.49 -1.94
N PHE A 50 12.90 -26.52 -1.60
CA PHE A 50 14.30 -26.77 -1.25
C PHE A 50 14.65 -26.58 0.22
N LEU A 51 13.69 -26.17 1.06
CA LEU A 51 13.90 -26.08 2.51
C LEU A 51 14.41 -27.40 3.12
N PRO A 52 13.89 -28.58 2.77
CA PRO A 52 14.43 -29.85 3.28
C PRO A 52 15.91 -30.06 2.97
N LEU A 53 16.40 -29.58 1.81
CA LEU A 53 17.82 -29.70 1.47
C LEU A 53 18.70 -28.88 2.43
N THR A 54 18.21 -27.74 2.91
CA THR A 54 18.95 -26.95 3.90
C THR A 54 19.04 -27.63 5.28
N LEU A 55 18.05 -28.45 5.63
CA LEU A 55 18.00 -29.16 6.91
C LEU A 55 18.76 -30.48 6.86
N PHE A 56 18.65 -31.23 5.75
CA PHE A 56 19.19 -32.58 5.63
C PHE A 56 20.55 -32.67 4.92
N ALA A 57 20.96 -31.64 4.18
CA ALA A 57 22.27 -31.58 3.53
C ALA A 57 23.23 -30.59 4.25
N ALA A 58 23.08 -30.42 5.57
CA ALA A 58 23.80 -29.43 6.38
C ALA A 58 25.33 -29.58 6.41
N GLU A 59 25.87 -30.73 5.97
CA GLU A 59 27.32 -30.96 5.84
C GLU A 59 27.90 -30.23 4.62
N SER A 60 27.92 -28.90 4.69
CA SER A 60 28.38 -28.05 3.61
C SER A 60 29.83 -27.60 3.79
N PRO A 61 30.71 -27.81 2.79
CA PRO A 61 32.07 -27.30 2.82
C PRO A 61 32.08 -25.78 2.91
N PHE A 62 33.18 -25.24 3.44
CA PHE A 62 33.44 -23.82 3.43
C PHE A 62 33.38 -23.27 1.98
N PRO A 63 32.74 -22.11 1.72
CA PRO A 63 32.11 -21.18 2.67
C PRO A 63 30.59 -21.40 2.85
N PHE A 64 29.99 -22.46 2.31
CA PHE A 64 28.54 -22.61 2.25
C PHE A 64 27.85 -22.77 3.62
N GLY A 65 28.56 -23.28 4.63
CA GLY A 65 28.09 -23.25 6.02
C GLY A 65 27.84 -21.81 6.53
N TRP A 66 28.71 -20.86 6.18
CA TRP A 66 28.52 -19.44 6.52
C TRP A 66 27.37 -18.82 5.74
N VAL A 67 27.19 -19.17 4.46
CA VAL A 67 26.05 -18.71 3.66
C VAL A 67 24.73 -19.12 4.33
N LEU A 68 24.63 -20.39 4.76
CA LEU A 68 23.44 -20.87 5.50
C LEU A 68 23.29 -20.18 6.85
N ALA A 69 24.37 -19.96 7.60
CA ALA A 69 24.33 -19.28 8.89
C ALA A 69 23.84 -17.83 8.76
N VAL A 70 24.33 -17.08 7.76
CA VAL A 70 23.90 -15.70 7.48
C VAL A 70 22.45 -15.66 7.01
N PHE A 71 22.04 -16.60 6.14
CA PHE A 71 20.64 -16.75 5.78
C PHE A 71 19.76 -17.03 7.01
N GLY A 72 20.15 -17.99 7.85
CA GLY A 72 19.45 -18.36 9.08
C GLY A 72 19.32 -17.17 10.04
N ALA A 73 20.41 -16.45 10.30
CA ALA A 73 20.38 -15.24 11.13
C ALA A 73 19.45 -14.16 10.54
N SER A 74 19.48 -13.96 9.22
CA SER A 74 18.59 -13.01 8.54
C SER A 74 17.13 -13.44 8.62
N TYR A 75 16.85 -14.74 8.46
CA TYR A 75 15.51 -15.30 8.56
C TYR A 75 14.96 -15.21 9.99
N LEU A 76 15.78 -15.52 11.00
CA LEU A 76 15.40 -15.37 12.41
C LEU A 76 15.16 -13.90 12.76
N GLY A 77 16.05 -13.00 12.35
CA GLY A 77 15.88 -11.56 12.56
C GLY A 77 14.63 -11.02 11.87
N TRP A 78 14.38 -11.42 10.62
CA TRP A 78 13.17 -11.09 9.89
C TRP A 78 11.91 -11.59 10.61
N SER A 79 11.85 -12.89 10.91
CA SER A 79 10.65 -13.52 11.48
C SER A 79 10.35 -13.08 12.92
N ALA A 80 11.35 -12.54 13.63
CA ALA A 80 11.17 -11.92 14.94
C ALA A 80 10.60 -10.48 14.87
N GLN A 81 10.77 -9.79 13.73
CA GLN A 81 10.37 -8.38 13.56
C GLN A 81 9.09 -8.21 12.74
N SER A 82 8.88 -9.03 11.71
CA SER A 82 7.82 -8.85 10.72
C SER A 82 7.55 -10.12 9.94
N SER A 83 6.32 -10.27 9.43
CA SER A 83 6.00 -11.32 8.44
C SER A 83 5.96 -10.79 7.00
N MET A 84 6.38 -9.55 6.73
CA MET A 84 6.45 -9.01 5.36
C MET A 84 7.63 -9.64 4.60
N ILE A 85 7.36 -10.48 3.60
CA ILE A 85 8.40 -11.18 2.83
C ILE A 85 9.38 -10.23 2.15
N ARG A 86 8.95 -9.02 1.78
CA ARG A 86 9.82 -8.07 1.09
C ARG A 86 11.09 -7.72 1.89
N LEU A 87 11.03 -7.85 3.22
CA LEU A 87 12.17 -7.66 4.12
C LEU A 87 13.10 -8.89 4.16
N LEU A 88 12.60 -10.07 3.76
CA LEU A 88 13.38 -11.30 3.61
C LEU A 88 14.04 -11.43 2.23
N ILE A 89 13.53 -10.73 1.19
CA ILE A 89 14.04 -10.82 -0.20
C ILE A 89 15.57 -10.71 -0.29
N PRO A 90 16.26 -9.77 0.41
CA PRO A 90 17.72 -9.69 0.34
C PRO A 90 18.47 -10.93 0.84
N ALA A 91 17.85 -11.73 1.72
CA ALA A 91 18.43 -12.96 2.24
C ALA A 91 18.16 -14.19 1.35
N LEU A 92 17.09 -14.18 0.55
CA LEU A 92 16.72 -15.31 -0.32
C LEU A 92 17.82 -15.72 -1.32
N PRO A 93 18.63 -14.81 -1.91
CA PRO A 93 19.78 -15.20 -2.72
C PRO A 93 20.79 -16.11 -2.01
N LEU A 94 21.01 -15.92 -0.69
CA LEU A 94 21.90 -16.78 0.11
C LEU A 94 21.32 -18.19 0.22
N PHE A 95 20.02 -18.31 0.45
CA PHE A 95 19.31 -19.59 0.43
C PHE A 95 19.42 -20.27 -0.94
N CYS A 96 19.22 -19.52 -2.04
CA CYS A 96 19.37 -20.05 -3.39
C CYS A 96 20.79 -20.53 -3.67
N LEU A 97 21.82 -19.79 -3.23
CA LEU A 97 23.22 -20.16 -3.40
C LEU A 97 23.58 -21.46 -2.66
N TYR A 98 23.13 -21.58 -1.40
CA TYR A 98 23.29 -22.80 -0.61
C TYR A 98 22.59 -23.98 -1.28
N THR A 99 21.35 -23.77 -1.71
CA THR A 99 20.52 -24.79 -2.36
C THR A 99 21.16 -25.28 -3.65
N ALA A 100 21.67 -24.37 -4.49
CA ALA A 100 22.32 -24.72 -5.75
C ALA A 100 23.54 -25.62 -5.53
N GLN A 101 24.36 -25.33 -4.51
CA GLN A 101 25.50 -26.16 -4.16
C GLN A 101 25.09 -27.53 -3.61
N SER A 102 24.03 -27.58 -2.79
CA SER A 102 23.49 -28.85 -2.28
C SER A 102 22.95 -29.71 -3.43
N LEU A 103 22.27 -29.09 -4.39
CA LEU A 103 21.76 -29.74 -5.59
C LEU A 103 22.88 -30.25 -6.50
N ASP A 104 23.98 -29.54 -6.68
CA ASP A 104 25.13 -30.04 -7.48
C ASP A 104 25.72 -31.32 -6.86
N ARG A 105 25.89 -31.32 -5.53
CA ARG A 105 26.43 -32.49 -4.81
C ARG A 105 25.49 -33.67 -4.82
N LEU A 106 24.19 -33.43 -4.63
CA LEU A 106 23.18 -34.49 -4.65
C LEU A 106 22.89 -34.97 -6.08
N GLY A 107 22.91 -34.09 -7.07
CA GLY A 107 22.73 -34.45 -8.49
C GLY A 107 23.79 -35.43 -8.98
N LYS A 108 25.04 -35.28 -8.53
CA LYS A 108 26.11 -36.27 -8.74
C LYS A 108 25.77 -37.65 -8.17
N ARG A 109 24.95 -37.72 -7.11
CA ARG A 109 24.55 -38.98 -6.44
C ARG A 109 23.22 -39.54 -6.95
N TRP A 110 22.25 -38.68 -7.27
CA TRP A 110 20.84 -39.04 -7.53
C TRP A 110 20.49 -38.98 -9.03
N GLY A 111 21.44 -38.60 -9.88
CA GLY A 111 21.30 -38.58 -11.34
C GLY A 111 20.96 -37.20 -11.90
N GLY A 112 21.13 -37.06 -13.22
CA GLY A 112 21.00 -35.79 -13.93
C GLY A 112 19.59 -35.19 -14.02
N TRP A 113 18.56 -35.85 -13.47
CA TRP A 113 17.18 -35.35 -13.46
C TRP A 113 16.93 -34.28 -12.39
N LEU A 114 17.67 -34.31 -11.28
CA LEU A 114 17.47 -33.39 -10.16
C LEU A 114 17.68 -31.91 -10.54
N PRO A 115 18.71 -31.54 -11.34
CA PRO A 115 18.82 -30.20 -11.91
C PRO A 115 17.62 -29.80 -12.77
N TRP A 116 17.04 -30.71 -13.56
CA TRP A 116 15.86 -30.42 -14.37
C TRP A 116 14.63 -30.11 -13.52
N THR A 117 14.42 -30.83 -12.42
CA THR A 117 13.37 -30.49 -11.45
C THR A 117 13.58 -29.10 -10.86
N ALA A 118 14.82 -28.72 -10.55
CA ALA A 118 15.11 -27.37 -10.08
C ALA A 118 14.80 -26.29 -11.12
N VAL A 119 15.14 -26.55 -12.40
CA VAL A 119 14.75 -25.66 -13.50
C VAL A 119 13.23 -25.51 -13.57
N LEU A 120 12.45 -26.59 -13.48
CA LEU A 120 10.99 -26.51 -13.51
C LEU A 120 10.42 -25.69 -12.34
N VAL A 121 10.96 -25.84 -11.13
CA VAL A 121 10.54 -25.04 -9.96
C VAL A 121 10.88 -23.55 -10.13
N VAL A 122 12.04 -23.24 -10.72
CA VAL A 122 12.42 -21.86 -11.06
C VAL A 122 11.52 -21.29 -12.13
N LEU A 123 11.22 -22.04 -13.20
CA LEU A 123 10.30 -21.61 -14.26
C LEU A 123 8.89 -21.34 -13.71
N TRP A 124 8.42 -22.15 -12.76
CA TRP A 124 7.17 -21.88 -12.05
C TRP A 124 7.25 -20.60 -11.20
N ASN A 125 8.37 -20.34 -10.53
CA ASN A 125 8.55 -19.08 -9.80
C ASN A 125 8.54 -17.86 -10.76
N VAL A 126 9.21 -17.96 -11.90
CA VAL A 126 9.23 -16.91 -12.92
C VAL A 126 7.84 -16.70 -13.53
N SER A 127 7.08 -17.77 -13.81
CA SER A 127 5.72 -17.64 -14.36
C SER A 127 4.78 -16.92 -13.41
N TRP A 128 4.94 -17.10 -12.10
CA TRP A 128 4.17 -16.35 -11.11
C TRP A 128 4.56 -14.86 -11.08
N ASN A 129 5.85 -14.54 -11.15
CA ASN A 129 6.31 -13.15 -11.26
C ASN A 129 5.78 -12.49 -12.55
N ALA A 130 5.78 -13.22 -13.67
CA ALA A 130 5.20 -12.76 -14.93
C ALA A 130 3.69 -12.50 -14.81
N ALA A 131 2.95 -13.39 -14.12
CA ALA A 131 1.53 -13.20 -13.85
C ALA A 131 1.26 -11.93 -13.02
N MET A 132 2.06 -11.67 -11.98
CA MET A 132 1.97 -10.45 -11.16
C MET A 132 2.29 -9.17 -11.95
N LEU A 133 3.27 -9.22 -12.87
CA LEU A 133 3.57 -8.10 -13.76
C LEU A 133 2.42 -7.84 -14.74
N ASN A 134 1.80 -8.91 -15.24
CA ASN A 134 0.66 -8.83 -16.14
C ASN A 134 -0.60 -8.29 -15.44
N GLU A 135 -0.83 -8.64 -14.17
CA GLU A 135 -1.94 -8.08 -13.36
C GLU A 135 -1.82 -6.56 -13.18
N LYS A 136 -0.59 -6.04 -13.18
CA LYS A 136 -0.31 -4.59 -13.17
C LYS A 136 -0.23 -3.99 -14.57
N GLU A 137 -0.39 -4.79 -15.62
CA GLU A 137 -0.30 -4.39 -17.02
C GLU A 137 1.01 -3.66 -17.38
N VAL A 138 2.08 -3.91 -16.62
CA VAL A 138 3.41 -3.30 -16.81
C VAL A 138 3.99 -3.59 -18.20
N PRO A 139 3.85 -4.81 -18.78
CA PRO A 139 4.37 -5.10 -20.11
C PRO A 139 3.86 -4.13 -21.19
N SER A 140 2.63 -3.65 -21.09
CA SER A 140 2.06 -2.69 -22.05
C SER A 140 2.88 -1.41 -22.15
N VAL A 141 3.36 -0.89 -21.02
CA VAL A 141 4.22 0.31 -20.98
C VAL A 141 5.63 -0.01 -21.43
N VAL A 142 6.21 -1.12 -20.97
CA VAL A 142 7.60 -1.50 -21.27
C VAL A 142 7.80 -1.77 -22.77
N PHE A 143 6.85 -2.43 -23.41
CA PHE A 143 6.90 -2.75 -24.85
C PHE A 143 6.29 -1.64 -25.74
N GLY A 144 5.88 -0.51 -25.15
CA GLY A 144 5.38 0.65 -25.90
C GLY A 144 3.96 0.52 -26.47
N TYR A 145 3.19 -0.47 -26.04
CA TYR A 145 1.77 -0.61 -26.38
C TYR A 145 0.89 0.44 -25.66
N GLU A 146 1.37 0.99 -24.55
CA GLU A 146 0.70 2.04 -23.78
C GLU A 146 1.70 3.14 -23.39
N THR A 147 1.27 4.40 -23.43
CA THR A 147 2.09 5.53 -22.96
C THR A 147 2.05 5.62 -21.43
N GLN A 148 3.13 6.11 -20.81
CA GLN A 148 3.17 6.32 -19.35
C GLN A 148 2.00 7.19 -18.83
N PRO A 149 1.61 8.31 -19.47
CA PRO A 149 0.45 9.09 -19.01
C PRO A 149 -0.86 8.31 -19.07
N ALA A 150 -1.09 7.51 -20.12
CA ALA A 150 -2.28 6.67 -20.24
C ALA A 150 -2.33 5.62 -19.11
N TYR A 151 -1.20 4.97 -18.83
CA TYR A 151 -1.08 3.99 -17.74
C TYR A 151 -1.43 4.59 -16.37
N LEU A 152 -0.93 5.80 -16.09
CA LEU A 152 -1.20 6.52 -14.84
C LEU A 152 -2.61 7.13 -14.76
N SER A 153 -3.41 7.02 -15.82
CA SER A 153 -4.78 7.58 -15.93
C SER A 153 -5.89 6.60 -15.62
N ARG A 154 -5.55 5.33 -15.46
CA ARG A 154 -6.52 4.28 -15.18
C ARG A 154 -6.16 3.53 -13.89
N PRO A 155 -7.15 2.95 -13.22
CA PRO A 155 -6.91 2.07 -12.09
C PRO A 155 -6.15 0.83 -12.54
N HIS A 156 -5.20 0.38 -11.72
CA HIS A 156 -4.58 -0.94 -11.85
C HIS A 156 -4.31 -1.51 -10.46
N HIS A 157 -3.86 -2.77 -10.40
CA HIS A 157 -3.57 -3.43 -9.13
C HIS A 157 -2.55 -2.62 -8.30
N GLY A 158 -2.88 -2.34 -7.05
CA GLY A 158 -2.09 -1.49 -6.14
C GLY A 158 -2.22 0.03 -6.36
N TYR A 159 -3.00 0.46 -7.36
CA TYR A 159 -3.27 1.87 -7.68
C TYR A 159 -4.75 2.03 -8.10
N PRO A 160 -5.69 1.87 -7.15
CA PRO A 160 -7.12 1.84 -7.45
C PRO A 160 -7.69 3.22 -7.84
N VAL A 161 -7.06 4.31 -7.39
CA VAL A 161 -7.48 5.68 -7.72
C VAL A 161 -6.35 6.36 -8.48
N PRO A 162 -6.49 6.57 -9.80
CA PRO A 162 -5.49 7.28 -10.58
C PRO A 162 -5.53 8.79 -10.32
N PHE A 163 -4.37 9.36 -10.01
CA PHE A 163 -4.23 10.78 -9.69
C PHE A 163 -3.80 11.66 -10.85
N SER A 164 -3.58 11.12 -12.05
CA SER A 164 -3.09 11.90 -13.18
C SER A 164 -4.05 13.04 -13.59
N GLN A 165 -5.37 12.82 -13.53
CA GLN A 165 -6.36 13.89 -13.77
C GLN A 165 -6.21 15.01 -12.73
N LEU A 166 -6.20 14.67 -11.44
CA LEU A 166 -6.08 15.65 -10.37
C LEU A 166 -4.70 16.33 -10.34
N ALA A 167 -3.64 15.62 -10.71
CA ALA A 167 -2.30 16.18 -10.88
C ALA A 167 -2.25 17.19 -12.04
N TRP A 168 -2.95 16.92 -13.15
CA TRP A 168 -3.08 17.86 -14.27
C TRP A 168 -3.82 19.14 -13.85
N TYR A 169 -4.86 19.05 -13.03
CA TYR A 169 -5.53 20.23 -12.46
C TYR A 169 -4.64 20.96 -11.46
N ALA A 170 -3.99 20.22 -10.56
CA ALA A 170 -3.05 20.78 -9.58
C ALA A 170 -1.90 21.56 -10.25
N ALA A 171 -1.49 21.16 -11.46
CA ALA A 171 -0.49 21.85 -12.27
C ALA A 171 -0.90 23.26 -12.75
N ARG A 172 -2.17 23.64 -12.61
CA ARG A 172 -2.70 24.98 -12.95
C ARG A 172 -2.93 25.86 -11.73
N LEU A 173 -2.79 25.33 -10.52
CA LEU A 173 -2.92 26.11 -9.29
C LEU A 173 -1.76 27.11 -9.16
N PRO A 174 -1.87 28.20 -8.40
CA PRO A 174 -0.74 29.08 -8.10
C PRO A 174 0.47 28.30 -7.55
N GLU A 175 1.69 28.74 -7.84
CA GLU A 175 2.93 28.09 -7.36
C GLU A 175 3.04 28.08 -5.83
N SER A 176 2.43 29.07 -5.15
CA SER A 176 2.31 29.13 -3.70
C SER A 176 1.35 28.11 -3.10
N SER A 177 0.71 27.29 -3.91
CA SER A 177 -0.28 26.31 -3.44
C SER A 177 0.38 25.14 -2.74
N ARG A 178 -0.12 24.82 -1.54
CA ARG A 178 0.24 23.63 -0.78
C ARG A 178 -0.97 22.72 -0.62
N ILE A 179 -0.84 21.50 -1.10
CA ILE A 179 -1.94 20.52 -1.16
C ILE A 179 -1.78 19.51 -0.04
N LEU A 180 -2.77 19.44 0.85
CA LEU A 180 -2.90 18.34 1.80
C LEU A 180 -3.51 17.13 1.08
N VAL A 181 -2.73 16.05 0.93
CA VAL A 181 -3.24 14.76 0.45
C VAL A 181 -3.88 14.04 1.64
N LEU A 182 -5.20 13.92 1.65
CA LEU A 182 -5.99 13.30 2.70
C LEU A 182 -6.64 12.01 2.20
N GLY A 183 -6.45 10.93 2.96
CA GLY A 183 -6.97 9.63 2.57
C GLY A 183 -6.04 8.82 1.68
N ASP A 184 -4.85 9.34 1.36
CA ASP A 184 -3.78 8.59 0.71
C ASP A 184 -2.44 8.88 1.40
N GLU A 185 -1.57 7.87 1.45
CA GLU A 185 -0.22 7.95 2.02
C GLU A 185 0.87 8.10 0.95
N ARG A 186 0.50 7.99 -0.33
CA ARG A 186 1.45 8.08 -1.45
C ARG A 186 1.72 9.53 -1.81
N ARG A 187 3.00 9.82 -2.08
CA ARG A 187 3.40 11.06 -2.76
C ARG A 187 3.28 10.86 -4.26
N TYR A 188 2.28 11.49 -4.85
CA TYR A 188 2.11 11.55 -6.30
C TYR A 188 3.03 12.58 -6.92
N PRO A 189 3.39 12.44 -8.22
CA PRO A 189 4.14 13.45 -8.96
C PRO A 189 3.24 14.65 -9.29
N ILE A 190 2.69 15.29 -8.26
CA ILE A 190 1.91 16.51 -8.34
C ILE A 190 2.91 17.68 -8.35
N PRO A 191 2.88 18.58 -9.34
CA PRO A 191 3.88 19.65 -9.47
C PRO A 191 3.62 20.82 -8.51
N ARG A 192 3.19 20.56 -7.26
CA ARG A 192 2.94 21.55 -6.20
C ARG A 192 3.46 21.01 -4.88
N ASP A 193 3.68 21.87 -3.89
CA ASP A 193 4.07 21.39 -2.56
C ASP A 193 2.94 20.52 -1.99
N THR A 194 3.29 19.34 -1.48
CA THR A 194 2.34 18.37 -0.97
C THR A 194 2.65 18.02 0.47
N LEU A 195 1.62 18.01 1.29
CA LEU A 195 1.65 17.51 2.66
C LEU A 195 0.88 16.20 2.69
N THR A 196 1.54 15.12 3.08
CA THR A 196 0.95 13.79 3.27
C THR A 196 1.52 13.18 4.55
N PHE A 197 0.88 12.14 5.05
CA PHE A 197 1.32 11.38 6.22
C PHE A 197 1.05 9.90 5.95
N THR A 198 1.95 9.04 6.42
CA THR A 198 1.77 7.59 6.32
C THR A 198 0.82 7.08 7.39
N SER A 199 0.38 5.83 7.22
CA SER A 199 -0.35 5.11 8.27
C SER A 199 0.40 5.00 9.62
N PHE A 200 1.73 5.16 9.61
CA PHE A 200 2.59 5.13 10.80
C PHE A 200 2.83 6.52 11.42
N ASP A 201 2.49 7.59 10.71
CA ASP A 201 2.66 8.96 11.18
C ASP A 201 1.46 9.43 12.01
N ARG A 202 1.71 10.45 12.84
CA ARG A 202 0.64 11.23 13.47
C ARG A 202 -0.17 11.94 12.38
N ASN A 203 -1.48 11.66 12.33
CA ASN A 203 -2.37 12.28 11.35
C ASN A 203 -2.76 13.68 11.85
N PHE A 204 -2.01 14.69 11.43
CA PHE A 204 -2.23 16.06 11.89
C PHE A 204 -3.63 16.60 11.57
N PHE A 205 -4.29 16.12 10.49
CA PHE A 205 -5.64 16.55 10.15
C PHE A 205 -6.63 16.08 11.22
N LEU A 206 -6.56 14.81 11.62
CA LEU A 206 -7.39 14.27 12.70
C LEU A 206 -7.05 14.90 14.05
N GLU A 207 -5.78 15.19 14.32
CA GLU A 207 -5.38 15.90 15.54
C GLU A 207 -5.90 17.34 15.56
N ALA A 208 -5.82 18.04 14.43
CA ALA A 208 -6.39 19.37 14.28
C ALA A 208 -7.91 19.34 14.45
N LEU A 209 -8.60 18.34 13.89
CA LEU A 209 -10.04 18.15 14.06
C LEU A 209 -10.42 17.87 15.52
N ALA A 210 -9.64 17.06 16.23
CA ALA A 210 -9.85 16.75 17.64
C ALA A 210 -9.60 17.97 18.55
N ALA A 211 -8.63 18.81 18.21
CA ALA A 211 -8.29 20.02 18.98
C ALA A 211 -9.17 21.23 18.63
N ALA A 212 -9.73 21.29 17.42
CA ALA A 212 -10.51 22.43 16.96
C ALA A 212 -11.85 22.52 17.71
N GLY A 213 -12.19 23.72 18.20
CA GLY A 213 -13.53 23.99 18.75
C GLY A 213 -14.55 24.44 17.71
N SER A 214 -14.12 24.72 16.48
CA SER A 214 -14.96 25.28 15.42
C SER A 214 -14.38 25.05 14.02
N THR A 215 -15.19 25.27 12.98
CA THR A 215 -14.74 25.13 11.58
C THR A 215 -13.65 26.14 11.23
N GLU A 216 -13.70 27.35 11.82
CA GLU A 216 -12.64 28.35 11.69
C GLU A 216 -11.35 27.90 12.38
N GLY A 217 -11.44 27.36 13.60
CA GLY A 217 -10.26 26.87 14.32
C GLY A 217 -9.56 25.72 13.58
N LEU A 218 -10.32 24.83 12.94
CA LEU A 218 -9.76 23.79 12.06
C LEU A 218 -9.11 24.41 10.82
N ARG A 219 -9.78 25.35 10.13
CA ARG A 219 -9.24 26.07 8.97
C ARG A 219 -7.92 26.77 9.31
N GLU A 220 -7.85 27.49 10.43
CA GLU A 220 -6.64 28.15 10.91
C GLU A 220 -5.52 27.16 11.22
N ALA A 221 -5.84 26.00 11.81
CA ALA A 221 -4.86 24.95 12.06
C ALA A 221 -4.24 24.42 10.75
N LEU A 222 -5.04 24.23 9.69
CA LEU A 222 -4.54 23.84 8.37
C LEU A 222 -3.75 24.99 7.71
N ALA A 223 -4.25 26.22 7.79
CA ALA A 223 -3.60 27.40 7.21
C ALA A 223 -2.24 27.71 7.87
N ARG A 224 -2.08 27.46 9.18
CA ARG A 224 -0.77 27.56 9.87
C ARG A 224 0.27 26.56 9.35
N LYS A 225 -0.17 25.45 8.74
CA LYS A 225 0.70 24.52 8.00
C LYS A 225 0.89 24.94 6.54
N GLY A 226 0.37 26.10 6.14
CA GLY A 226 0.42 26.62 4.77
C GLY A 226 -0.54 25.90 3.81
N VAL A 227 -1.44 25.04 4.29
CA VAL A 227 -2.37 24.29 3.43
C VAL A 227 -3.33 25.25 2.75
N THR A 228 -3.39 25.22 1.42
CA THR A 228 -4.33 26.00 0.60
C THR A 228 -5.34 25.12 -0.12
N HIS A 229 -5.04 23.84 -0.31
CA HIS A 229 -5.90 22.89 -0.98
C HIS A 229 -5.92 21.54 -0.25
N ILE A 230 -7.00 20.78 -0.41
CA ILE A 230 -7.12 19.41 0.09
C ILE A 230 -7.42 18.51 -1.09
N LEU A 231 -6.57 17.52 -1.32
CA LEU A 231 -6.80 16.43 -2.24
C LEU A 231 -7.31 15.24 -1.43
N PHE A 232 -8.60 14.94 -1.55
CA PHE A 232 -9.25 13.86 -0.81
C PHE A 232 -9.51 12.66 -1.70
N THR A 233 -9.14 11.46 -1.23
CA THR A 233 -9.33 10.21 -1.99
C THR A 233 -10.22 9.24 -1.23
N ALA A 234 -11.51 9.19 -1.58
CA ALA A 234 -12.50 8.45 -0.79
C ALA A 234 -12.20 6.94 -0.69
N PRO A 235 -11.85 6.21 -1.77
CA PRO A 235 -11.60 4.77 -1.70
C PRO A 235 -10.40 4.42 -0.81
N GLU A 236 -9.32 5.19 -0.91
CA GLU A 236 -8.12 4.95 -0.10
C GLU A 236 -8.31 5.45 1.34
N ALA A 237 -9.09 6.53 1.54
CA ALA A 237 -9.50 6.98 2.87
C ALA A 237 -10.30 5.90 3.61
N GLU A 238 -11.15 5.13 2.91
CA GLU A 238 -11.85 4.01 3.52
C GLU A 238 -10.86 2.97 4.08
N ARG A 239 -9.82 2.62 3.29
CA ARG A 239 -8.79 1.66 3.67
C ARG A 239 -7.92 2.16 4.82
N LEU A 240 -7.49 3.43 4.77
CA LEU A 240 -6.48 3.98 5.67
C LEU A 240 -7.05 4.68 6.91
N LEU A 241 -8.20 5.35 6.77
CA LEU A 241 -8.79 6.20 7.79
C LEU A 241 -10.13 5.68 8.29
N GLY A 242 -10.77 4.70 7.62
CA GLY A 242 -12.13 4.27 7.91
C GLY A 242 -12.39 3.95 9.39
N ALA A 243 -11.51 3.16 10.03
CA ALA A 243 -11.64 2.85 11.46
C ALA A 243 -11.45 4.09 12.37
N LYS A 244 -10.49 4.98 12.04
CA LYS A 244 -10.24 6.21 12.80
C LYS A 244 -11.40 7.20 12.66
N LEU A 245 -12.02 7.28 11.47
CA LEU A 245 -13.18 8.11 11.19
C LEU A 245 -14.45 7.57 11.86
N GLY A 246 -14.67 6.25 11.84
CA GLY A 246 -15.80 5.61 12.51
C GLY A 246 -15.76 5.74 14.04
N ALA A 247 -14.56 5.81 14.61
CA ALA A 247 -14.35 6.04 16.04
C ALA A 247 -14.53 7.51 16.48
N LEU A 248 -14.81 8.44 15.55
CA LEU A 248 -15.00 9.85 15.91
C LEU A 248 -16.29 10.04 16.74
N PRO A 249 -16.23 10.87 17.80
CA PRO A 249 -17.42 11.35 18.50
C PRO A 249 -18.40 12.09 17.57
N ALA A 250 -19.69 12.10 17.92
CA ALA A 250 -20.74 12.69 17.07
C ALA A 250 -20.51 14.19 16.81
N ASP A 251 -20.10 14.94 17.82
CA ASP A 251 -19.74 16.36 17.72
C ASP A 251 -18.61 16.60 16.72
N ARG A 252 -17.66 15.66 16.61
CA ARG A 252 -16.54 15.74 15.66
C ARG A 252 -16.97 15.42 14.24
N ILE A 253 -17.90 14.49 14.06
CA ILE A 253 -18.49 14.20 12.76
C ILE A 253 -19.30 15.41 12.27
N GLU A 254 -20.08 16.05 13.15
CA GLU A 254 -20.81 17.29 12.85
C GLU A 254 -19.88 18.44 12.50
N LEU A 255 -18.81 18.63 13.28
CA LEU A 255 -17.78 19.63 13.00
C LEU A 255 -17.11 19.38 11.64
N LEU A 256 -16.77 18.13 11.33
CA LEU A 256 -16.17 17.74 10.06
C LEU A 256 -17.13 18.01 8.89
N ALA A 257 -18.41 17.67 9.04
CA ALA A 257 -19.44 17.94 8.03
C ALA A 257 -19.61 19.44 7.78
N ALA A 258 -19.68 20.24 8.85
CA ALA A 258 -19.75 21.69 8.76
C ALA A 258 -18.49 22.27 8.11
N PHE A 259 -17.30 21.81 8.50
CA PHE A 259 -16.04 22.27 7.90
C PHE A 259 -16.00 22.01 6.39
N TRP A 260 -16.34 20.79 5.96
CA TRP A 260 -16.32 20.44 4.55
C TRP A 260 -17.32 21.28 3.73
N ARG A 261 -18.49 21.56 4.29
CA ARG A 261 -19.53 22.37 3.64
C ARG A 261 -19.17 23.87 3.59
N ASP A 262 -18.62 24.39 4.69
CA ASP A 262 -18.50 25.83 4.90
C ASP A 262 -17.12 26.38 4.50
N ARG A 263 -16.08 25.53 4.48
CA ARG A 263 -14.68 25.94 4.31
C ARG A 263 -13.97 25.33 3.11
N LEU A 264 -14.58 24.36 2.44
CA LEU A 264 -14.02 23.79 1.23
C LEU A 264 -14.87 24.17 0.00
N GLU A 265 -14.18 24.43 -1.10
CA GLU A 265 -14.78 24.58 -2.42
C GLU A 265 -14.27 23.46 -3.31
N GLU A 266 -15.17 22.69 -3.89
CA GLU A 266 -14.80 21.63 -4.85
C GLU A 266 -14.36 22.28 -6.15
N LEU A 267 -13.10 22.03 -6.55
CA LEU A 267 -12.55 22.53 -7.81
C LEU A 267 -12.69 21.49 -8.93
N GLU A 268 -12.39 20.23 -8.61
CA GLU A 268 -12.43 19.13 -9.57
C GLU A 268 -12.68 17.81 -8.84
N ARG A 269 -13.47 16.94 -9.46
CA ARG A 269 -13.71 15.57 -9.01
C ARG A 269 -13.37 14.60 -10.12
N ASP A 270 -12.52 13.63 -9.83
CA ASP A 270 -12.27 12.53 -10.76
C ASP A 270 -13.39 11.48 -10.69
N ARG A 271 -13.50 10.68 -11.75
CA ARG A 271 -14.48 9.59 -11.85
C ARG A 271 -14.18 8.38 -10.95
N HIS A 272 -13.02 8.37 -10.28
CA HIS A 272 -12.49 7.27 -9.48
C HIS A 272 -12.57 7.52 -7.96
N GLY A 273 -13.13 8.67 -7.54
CA GLY A 273 -13.39 9.01 -6.14
C GLY A 273 -12.33 9.92 -5.50
N GLY A 274 -11.40 10.47 -6.27
CA GLY A 274 -10.55 11.58 -5.85
C GLY A 274 -11.21 12.94 -6.09
N THR A 275 -10.99 13.89 -5.19
CA THR A 275 -11.55 15.24 -5.29
C THR A 275 -10.56 16.28 -4.78
N LEU A 276 -10.37 17.33 -5.57
CA LEU A 276 -9.52 18.46 -5.22
C LEU A 276 -10.40 19.61 -4.72
N TYR A 277 -10.10 20.06 -3.50
CA TYR A 277 -10.77 21.15 -2.83
C TYR A 277 -9.83 22.34 -2.63
N ARG A 278 -10.35 23.57 -2.78
CA ARG A 278 -9.73 24.79 -2.28
C ARG A 278 -10.15 25.03 -0.84
N LEU A 279 -9.20 25.38 0.02
CA LEU A 279 -9.50 25.89 1.36
C LEU A 279 -9.88 27.37 1.23
N ARG A 280 -11.11 27.70 1.62
CA ARG A 280 -11.61 29.08 1.58
C ARG A 280 -10.91 29.94 2.63
N ASP A 281 -10.77 31.23 2.33
CA ASP A 281 -10.20 32.21 3.25
C ASP A 281 -11.15 32.57 4.39
N ALA A 282 -10.59 33.20 5.44
CA ALA A 282 -11.38 33.69 6.55
C ALA A 282 -12.35 34.79 6.08
N GLY A 283 -13.66 34.51 6.15
CA GLY A 283 -14.73 35.42 5.71
C GLY A 283 -15.48 34.97 4.46
N GLU A 284 -14.89 34.09 3.64
CA GLU A 284 -15.59 33.44 2.54
C GLU A 284 -16.53 32.36 3.11
N ARG A 285 -17.85 32.52 2.91
CA ARG A 285 -18.86 31.49 3.24
C ARG A 285 -19.57 30.99 2.00
N THR A 286 -19.96 29.73 2.03
CA THR A 286 -20.79 29.11 1.01
C THR A 286 -22.21 29.70 1.11
N ALA A 287 -22.70 30.34 0.06
CA ALA A 287 -24.12 30.66 -0.07
C ALA A 287 -24.85 29.37 -0.44
N VAL A 288 -25.25 28.58 0.57
CA VAL A 288 -26.12 27.42 0.34
C VAL A 288 -27.53 27.96 0.06
N PRO A 289 -28.14 27.68 -1.11
CA PRO A 289 -29.51 28.10 -1.38
C PRO A 289 -30.45 27.52 -0.31
N PRO A 290 -31.37 28.32 0.26
CA PRO A 290 -32.31 27.83 1.26
C PRO A 290 -33.17 26.69 0.68
N GLY A 291 -33.25 25.55 1.39
CA GLY A 291 -34.11 24.42 1.03
C GLY A 291 -33.39 23.19 0.43
N VAL A 292 -32.12 23.30 0.03
CA VAL A 292 -31.33 22.14 -0.42
C VAL A 292 -30.64 21.51 0.79
N ARG A 293 -30.98 20.27 1.14
CA ARG A 293 -30.16 19.48 2.08
C ARG A 293 -28.92 19.00 1.32
N PRO A 294 -27.71 19.50 1.63
CA PRO A 294 -26.52 18.98 0.96
C PRO A 294 -26.33 17.52 1.36
N SER A 295 -26.00 16.68 0.37
CA SER A 295 -25.53 15.32 0.65
C SER A 295 -24.32 15.39 1.59
N PRO A 296 -24.17 14.43 2.51
CA PRO A 296 -23.02 14.40 3.40
C PRO A 296 -21.72 14.36 2.58
N PRO A 297 -20.69 15.11 2.99
CA PRO A 297 -19.39 15.05 2.35
C PRO A 297 -18.84 13.62 2.30
N PRO A 298 -18.07 13.24 1.26
CA PRO A 298 -17.54 11.88 1.13
C PRO A 298 -16.80 11.37 2.38
N ILE A 299 -16.03 12.23 3.06
CA ILE A 299 -15.33 11.86 4.30
C ILE A 299 -16.28 11.57 5.47
N VAL A 300 -17.43 12.24 5.52
CA VAL A 300 -18.48 12.06 6.54
C VAL A 300 -19.25 10.78 6.27
N GLU A 301 -19.56 10.49 5.00
CA GLU A 301 -20.14 9.20 4.63
C GLU A 301 -19.28 8.02 5.10
N LEU A 302 -17.95 8.12 4.94
CA LEU A 302 -17.02 7.10 5.44
C LEU A 302 -17.08 6.95 6.96
N ALA A 303 -17.12 8.06 7.70
CA ALA A 303 -17.26 8.04 9.16
C ALA A 303 -18.56 7.35 9.58
N LEU A 304 -19.68 7.68 8.93
CA LEU A 304 -20.99 7.12 9.25
C LEU A 304 -21.12 5.63 8.90
N ARG A 305 -20.47 5.15 7.82
CA ARG A 305 -20.49 3.73 7.42
C ARG A 305 -19.73 2.80 8.36
N ARG A 306 -18.80 3.33 9.16
CA ARG A 306 -17.88 2.56 10.02
C ARG A 306 -18.18 2.73 11.52
N ARG A 307 -19.29 3.39 11.85
CA ARG A 307 -19.77 3.56 13.21
C ARG A 307 -20.46 2.29 13.73
#